data_AF-A0A7S2H0U6-F1
#
_entry.id   AF-A0A7S2H0U6-F1
#
_cell.length_a   1.000
_cell.length_b   1.000
_cell.length_c   1.000
_cell.angle_alpha   90.00
_cell.angle_beta   90.00
_cell.angle_gamma   90.00
#
_symmetry.space_group_name_H-M   'P 1'
#
loop_
_entity.id
_entity.type
_entity.pdbx_description
1 polymer ?
#
loop_
_entity_poly.entity_id
_entity_poly.type
_entity_poly.pdbx_seq_one_letter_code
_entity_poly.pdbx_strand_id
1 'polypeptide(L)'
;WRDRFPKHDLAGGYIGDTYPLCADMPDKAFLRKGAKYRLLGSNPLPELMKDHPDLQFGDQYPLIKRMVLSSSSDLFAALNNGGGHQAVVKLTQNLACTDNECNVD
;
A
#
# COMPACT_ATOMS: atom_id res chain seq x y z
N TRP A 1 -24.49 -23.38 -0.37
CA TRP A 1 -24.85 -23.48 -1.80
C TRP A 1 -23.70 -22.87 -2.58
N ARG A 2 -23.08 -23.61 -3.51
CA ARG A 2 -22.08 -23.07 -4.46
C ARG A 2 -22.74 -22.83 -5.82
N ASP A 3 -22.13 -21.98 -6.65
CA ASP A 3 -22.57 -21.77 -8.02
C ASP A 3 -22.57 -23.10 -8.79
N ARG A 4 -23.62 -23.35 -9.57
CA ARG A 4 -23.84 -24.59 -10.32
C ARG A 4 -23.00 -24.63 -11.60
N PHE A 5 -22.58 -23.47 -12.10
CA PHE A 5 -21.74 -23.32 -13.29
C PHE A 5 -20.61 -22.31 -13.05
N PRO A 6 -19.67 -22.63 -12.15
CA PRO A 6 -18.59 -21.71 -11.81
C PRO A 6 -17.71 -21.46 -13.04
N LYS A 7 -17.37 -20.20 -13.30
CA LYS A 7 -16.45 -19.82 -14.38
C LYS A 7 -15.03 -20.14 -13.95
N HIS A 8 -14.30 -20.88 -14.76
CA HIS A 8 -12.88 -21.11 -14.52
C HIS A 8 -12.09 -19.80 -14.59
N ASP A 9 -11.13 -19.64 -13.68
CA ASP A 9 -10.11 -18.60 -13.79
C ASP A 9 -8.98 -19.02 -14.74
N LEU A 10 -7.98 -18.15 -14.92
CA LEU A 10 -6.83 -18.40 -15.78
C LEU A 10 -5.73 -19.28 -15.14
N ALA A 11 -5.86 -19.60 -13.86
CA ALA A 11 -4.88 -20.32 -13.04
C ALA A 11 -5.36 -21.72 -12.62
N GLY A 12 -6.50 -22.19 -13.15
CA GLY A 12 -7.05 -23.52 -12.88
C GLY A 12 -8.00 -23.59 -11.66
N GLY A 13 -8.41 -22.45 -11.12
CA GLY A 13 -9.44 -22.30 -10.10
C GLY A 13 -10.79 -21.85 -10.67
N TYR A 14 -11.64 -21.30 -9.80
CA TYR A 14 -12.95 -20.75 -10.13
C TYR A 14 -13.06 -19.30 -9.67
N ILE A 15 -13.56 -18.45 -10.55
CA ILE A 15 -13.75 -17.02 -10.26
C ILE A 15 -14.76 -16.87 -9.11
N GLY A 16 -14.32 -16.24 -8.02
CA GLY A 16 -15.17 -15.93 -6.86
C GLY A 16 -15.25 -17.01 -5.77
N ASP A 17 -14.55 -18.15 -5.94
CA ASP A 17 -14.45 -19.18 -4.89
C ASP A 17 -13.38 -18.86 -3.83
N THR A 18 -12.46 -17.95 -4.14
CA THR A 18 -11.38 -17.50 -3.24
C THR A 18 -11.62 -16.07 -2.75
N TYR A 19 -11.03 -15.75 -1.60
CA TYR A 19 -10.89 -14.37 -1.14
C TYR A 19 -9.62 -13.77 -1.76
N PRO A 20 -9.63 -12.49 -2.17
CA PRO A 20 -8.43 -11.85 -2.67
C PRO A 20 -7.35 -11.82 -1.58
N LEU A 21 -6.23 -12.47 -1.84
CA LEU A 21 -5.05 -12.46 -0.97
C LEU A 21 -4.11 -11.33 -1.38
N CYS A 22 -3.25 -10.89 -0.45
CA CYS A 22 -2.18 -9.95 -0.79
C CYS A 22 -1.23 -10.53 -1.85
N ALA A 23 -1.03 -11.85 -1.87
CA ALA A 23 -0.23 -12.55 -2.88
C ALA A 23 -0.86 -12.54 -4.29
N ASP A 24 -2.17 -12.32 -4.39
CA ASP A 24 -2.85 -12.15 -5.68
C ASP A 24 -2.66 -10.72 -6.22
N MET A 25 -2.17 -9.80 -5.38
CA MET A 25 -1.85 -8.45 -5.78
C MET A 25 -0.53 -8.45 -6.56
N PRO A 26 -0.44 -7.68 -7.66
CA PRO A 26 0.81 -7.54 -8.36
C PRO A 26 1.96 -7.08 -7.46
N ASP A 27 3.15 -7.63 -7.67
CA ASP A 27 4.37 -7.19 -6.96
C ASP A 27 4.49 -5.67 -6.96
N LYS A 28 4.73 -5.13 -5.76
CA LYS A 28 4.94 -3.71 -5.47
C LYS A 28 3.80 -2.85 -6.04
N ALA A 29 2.55 -3.30 -5.91
CA ALA A 29 1.38 -2.59 -6.41
C ALA A 29 1.28 -1.15 -5.93
N PHE A 30 1.81 -0.84 -4.74
CA PHE A 30 1.88 0.53 -4.22
C PHE A 30 2.71 1.48 -5.10
N LEU A 31 3.68 0.98 -5.88
CA LEU A 31 4.48 1.77 -6.83
C LEU A 31 3.88 1.81 -8.24
N ARG A 32 2.76 1.12 -8.48
CA ARG A 32 2.18 1.03 -9.81
C ARG A 32 1.29 2.22 -10.13
N LYS A 33 1.17 2.50 -11.42
CA LYS A 33 0.24 3.49 -11.96
C LYS A 33 -1.15 3.26 -11.38
N GLY A 34 -1.72 4.32 -10.84
CA GLY A 34 -3.04 4.32 -10.26
C GLY A 34 -3.08 4.10 -8.76
N ALA A 35 -1.97 3.72 -8.12
CA ALA A 35 -1.86 3.69 -6.66
C ALA A 35 -2.18 5.07 -6.08
N LYS A 36 -2.91 5.09 -4.96
CA LYS A 36 -3.39 6.31 -4.31
C LYS A 36 -2.84 6.39 -2.90
N TYR A 37 -2.32 7.57 -2.56
CA TYR A 37 -1.78 7.90 -1.26
C TYR A 37 -2.63 9.00 -0.66
N ARG A 38 -2.92 8.90 0.64
CA ARG A 38 -3.66 9.91 1.38
C ARG A 38 -2.81 10.39 2.55
N LEU A 39 -2.66 11.70 2.68
CA LEU A 39 -1.99 12.31 3.82
C LEU A 39 -2.91 12.23 5.04
N LEU A 40 -2.49 11.50 6.08
CA LEU A 40 -3.27 11.32 7.31
C LEU A 40 -2.99 12.42 8.36
N GLY A 41 -1.96 13.24 8.16
CA GLY A 41 -1.59 14.31 9.08
C GLY A 41 -0.95 13.76 10.36
N SER A 42 -1.35 14.31 11.51
CA SER A 42 -0.72 13.99 12.81
C SER A 42 -1.07 12.61 13.35
N ASN A 43 -2.15 11.98 12.87
CA ASN A 43 -2.52 10.64 13.29
C ASN A 43 -2.03 9.63 12.23
N PRO A 44 -1.10 8.71 12.59
CA PRO A 44 -0.61 7.72 11.65
C PRO A 44 -1.62 6.59 11.37
N LEU A 45 -2.69 6.48 12.15
CA LEU A 45 -3.65 5.39 11.99
C LEU A 45 -4.65 5.64 10.86
N PRO A 46 -4.93 4.64 10.01
CA PRO A 46 -5.99 4.72 9.03
C PRO A 46 -7.38 4.83 9.70
N GLU A 47 -8.20 5.77 9.24
CA GLU A 47 -9.52 6.06 9.80
C GLU A 47 -10.50 4.87 9.77
N LEU A 48 -10.34 3.97 8.81
CA LEU A 48 -11.26 2.85 8.55
C LEU A 48 -10.70 1.50 9.03
N MET A 49 -9.63 1.51 9.82
CA MET A 49 -9.01 0.30 10.38
C MET A 49 -9.06 0.34 11.91
N LYS A 50 -9.32 -0.82 12.53
CA LYS A 50 -9.20 -1.00 13.98
C LYS A 50 -7.84 -1.59 14.29
N ASP A 51 -6.88 -0.70 14.47
CA ASP A 51 -5.51 -1.04 14.82
C ASP A 51 -5.27 -0.92 16.32
N HIS A 52 -4.23 -1.59 16.82
CA HIS A 52 -3.85 -1.51 18.23
C HIS A 52 -3.41 -0.07 18.58
N PRO A 53 -3.87 0.52 19.70
CA PRO A 53 -3.59 1.92 20.04
C PRO A 53 -2.10 2.24 20.15
N ASP A 54 -1.26 1.27 20.52
CA ASP A 54 0.19 1.44 20.60
C ASP A 54 0.82 1.90 19.28
N LEU A 55 0.19 1.59 18.14
CA LEU A 55 0.65 2.01 16.81
C LEU A 55 0.62 3.54 16.61
N GLN A 56 -0.18 4.27 17.41
CA GLN A 56 -0.15 5.74 17.46
C GLN A 56 1.17 6.25 18.05
N PHE A 57 1.71 5.52 19.02
CA PHE A 57 2.90 5.88 19.80
C PHE A 57 4.17 5.23 19.25
N GLY A 58 4.21 4.92 17.95
CA GLY A 58 5.34 4.21 17.34
C GLY A 58 6.72 4.83 17.62
N ASP A 59 6.80 6.16 17.79
CA ASP A 59 8.05 6.85 18.12
C ASP A 59 8.55 6.59 19.55
N GLN A 60 7.67 6.12 20.45
CA GLN A 60 7.99 5.75 21.83
C GLN A 60 8.34 4.27 21.99
N TYR A 61 8.02 3.43 21.00
CA TYR A 61 8.21 1.99 21.06
C TYR A 61 9.14 1.51 19.93
N PRO A 62 10.37 1.04 20.23
CA PRO A 62 11.35 0.65 19.23
C PRO A 62 10.93 -0.56 18.37
N LEU A 63 9.88 -1.28 18.78
CA LEU A 63 9.32 -2.41 18.06
C LEU A 63 8.40 -1.99 16.91
N ILE A 64 7.89 -0.75 16.91
CA ILE A 64 7.00 -0.25 15.86
C ILE A 64 7.85 0.43 14.79
N LYS A 65 8.02 -0.24 13.65
CA LYS A 65 8.79 0.30 12.52
C LYS A 65 7.89 1.13 11.61
N ARG A 66 8.29 2.37 11.36
CA ARG A 66 7.67 3.23 10.34
C ARG A 66 8.58 3.25 9.12
N MET A 67 7.99 3.07 7.94
CA MET A 67 8.73 3.19 6.69
C MET A 67 9.08 4.66 6.47
N VAL A 68 10.38 4.93 6.33
CA VAL A 68 10.89 6.23 5.94
C VAL A 68 11.42 6.11 4.52
N LEU A 69 10.88 6.93 3.62
CA LEU A 69 11.30 6.96 2.23
C LEU A 69 12.64 7.69 2.10
N SER A 70 13.50 7.18 1.22
CA SER A 70 14.76 7.83 0.87
C SER A 70 14.49 9.10 0.06
N SER A 71 15.30 10.14 0.25
CA SER A 71 15.17 11.39 -0.51
C SER A 71 15.48 11.23 -2.00
N SER A 72 16.18 10.14 -2.38
CA SER A 72 16.44 9.75 -3.76
C SER A 72 15.30 8.93 -4.40
N SER A 73 14.25 8.59 -3.65
CA SER A 73 13.14 7.80 -4.18
C SER A 73 12.23 8.63 -5.09
N ASP A 74 11.83 8.04 -6.23
CA ASP A 74 10.81 8.61 -7.10
C ASP A 74 9.46 8.74 -6.38
N LEU A 75 9.15 7.80 -5.48
CA LEU A 75 7.94 7.87 -4.66
C LEU A 75 8.02 9.05 -3.70
N PHE A 76 9.17 9.26 -3.06
CA PHE A 76 9.38 10.43 -2.20
C PHE A 76 9.17 11.73 -2.99
N ALA A 77 9.76 11.85 -4.17
CA ALA A 77 9.59 13.02 -5.03
C ALA A 77 8.11 13.26 -5.39
N ALA A 78 7.37 12.20 -5.73
CA ALA A 78 5.96 12.26 -6.06
C ALA A 78 5.08 12.70 -4.87
N LEU A 79 5.39 12.24 -3.66
CA LEU A 79 4.62 12.58 -2.45
C LEU A 79 5.01 13.93 -1.84
N ASN A 80 6.28 14.32 -1.96
CA ASN A 80 6.77 15.58 -1.42
C ASN A 80 6.19 16.79 -2.19
N ASN A 81 5.93 16.65 -3.49
CA ASN A 81 5.37 17.72 -4.33
C ASN A 81 6.05 19.09 -4.12
N GLY A 82 7.38 19.10 -4.00
CA GLY A 82 8.17 20.31 -3.73
C GLY A 82 7.92 20.97 -2.36
N GLY A 83 7.40 20.23 -1.38
CA GLY A 83 7.02 20.72 -0.04
C GLY A 83 5.55 21.13 0.08
N GLY A 84 4.81 21.17 -1.03
CA GLY A 84 3.37 21.45 -1.07
C GLY A 84 2.54 20.17 -0.99
N HIS A 85 2.64 19.45 0.13
CA HIS A 85 1.98 18.15 0.31
C HIS A 85 0.50 18.20 -0.09
N GLN A 86 0.08 17.27 -0.95
CA GLN A 86 -1.32 17.13 -1.35
C GLN A 86 -2.03 16.15 -0.42
N ALA A 87 -3.31 16.40 -0.14
CA ALA A 87 -4.11 15.51 0.69
C ALA A 87 -4.25 14.11 0.06
N VAL A 88 -4.31 14.04 -1.27
CA VAL A 88 -4.36 12.78 -2.03
C VAL A 88 -3.46 12.87 -3.24
N VAL A 89 -2.57 11.90 -3.40
CA VAL A 89 -1.68 11.77 -4.57
C VAL A 89 -2.01 10.46 -5.28
N LYS A 90 -2.17 10.50 -6.60
CA LYS A 90 -2.35 9.31 -7.43
C LYS A 90 -1.18 9.18 -8.40
N LEU A 91 -0.51 8.03 -8.41
CA LEU A 91 0.60 7.78 -9.31
C LEU A 91 0.12 7.71 -10.76
N THR A 92 0.73 8.51 -11.64
CA THR A 92 0.41 8.57 -13.07
C THR A 92 1.19 7.55 -13.90
N GLN A 93 2.28 7.03 -13.35
CA GLN A 93 3.17 6.04 -13.97
C GLN A 93 3.62 4.99 -12.93
N ASN A 94 4.23 3.91 -13.42
CA ASN A 94 4.90 2.94 -12.56
C ASN A 94 6.24 3.53 -12.11
N LEU A 95 6.54 3.40 -10.82
CA LEU A 95 7.80 3.84 -10.24
C LEU A 95 8.72 2.65 -10.00
N ALA A 96 10.03 2.85 -10.15
CA ALA A 96 11.01 1.88 -9.70
C ALA A 96 11.04 1.87 -8.17
N CYS A 97 11.42 0.74 -7.58
CA CYS A 97 11.61 0.67 -6.15
C CYS A 97 13.00 1.19 -5.77
N THR A 98 13.08 1.88 -4.64
CA THR A 98 14.34 2.35 -4.08
C THR A 98 14.48 1.90 -2.62
N ASP A 99 15.64 1.36 -2.25
CA ASP A 99 15.99 0.94 -0.89
C ASP A 99 14.92 0.04 -0.24
N ASN A 100 14.34 0.49 0.88
CA ASN A 100 13.35 -0.22 1.66
C ASN A 100 12.05 -0.51 0.89
N GLU A 101 11.76 0.24 -0.18
CA GLU A 101 10.59 0.00 -1.03
C GLU A 101 10.68 -1.31 -1.80
N CYS A 102 11.89 -1.82 -2.02
CA CYS A 102 12.07 -3.07 -2.75
C CYS A 102 11.70 -4.31 -1.94
N ASN A 103 11.65 -4.20 -0.60
CA ASN A 103 11.47 -5.30 0.35
C ASN A 103 10.25 -5.06 1.27
N VAL A 104 9.21 -4.43 0.75
CA VAL A 104 7.91 -4.33 1.43
C VAL A 104 7.17 -5.64 1.19
N ASP A 105 6.93 -6.39 2.27
CA ASP A 105 6.11 -7.60 2.31
C ASP A 105 4.61 -7.23 2.47
#